data_AF-A0A0M9DMG5-F1
#
_entry.id   AF-A0A0M9DMG5-F1
#
_cell.length_a   1.000
_cell.length_b   1.000
_cell.length_c   1.000
_cell.angle_alpha   90.00
_cell.angle_beta   90.00
_cell.angle_gamma   90.00
#
_symmetry.space_group_name_H-M   'P 1'
#
loop_
_entity.id
_entity.type
_entity.pdbx_description
1 polymer ?
#
loop_
_entity_poly.entity_id
_entity_poly.type
_entity_poly.pdbx_seq_one_letter_code
_entity_poly.pdbx_strand_id
1 'polypeptide(L)'
;MAKKKSVYYGIWGPAFKGVVDSHKEFKAYVTGKKGMYGKKFTLEQEALDWVENFVSPKEQQQPSASNNACAYAIYGPVFTGIVYTKEEFIDKVFGKKGMRGKKCVNEQQAQKWLEAFAKQQKKKKTQKAVIAPAKITTVEQEHQNRAEQMVIYIDGSFKKDKGTYGIIVYSTHNSEPIYRDFGYVYDEHFNDLQNVGAELMACLRALEWAFANRLQQVCIVYDFEGILHHCYKDSSHTALKIYQEMVHRFKAVMDIYFLHVRHGNKALHAEAHQLTQLIL
;
A
#
# COMPACT_ATOMS: atom_id res chain seq x y z
N MET A 1 -44.45 -1.12 34.36
CA MET A 1 -43.12 -1.76 34.31
C MET A 1 -43.01 -2.51 33.00
N ALA A 2 -42.12 -2.11 32.09
CA ALA A 2 -41.97 -2.77 30.79
C ALA A 2 -41.53 -4.22 30.99
N LYS A 3 -42.20 -5.18 30.34
CA LYS A 3 -41.80 -6.59 30.35
C LYS A 3 -40.36 -6.68 29.84
N LYS A 4 -39.43 -7.06 30.72
CA LYS A 4 -38.03 -7.31 30.36
C LYS A 4 -38.03 -8.41 29.29
N LYS A 5 -37.64 -8.06 28.05
CA LYS A 5 -37.55 -9.03 26.95
C LYS A 5 -36.55 -10.12 27.35
N SER A 6 -36.92 -11.38 27.14
CA SER A 6 -36.15 -12.54 27.63
C SER A 6 -35.03 -12.98 26.68
N VAL A 7 -34.94 -12.36 25.50
CA VAL A 7 -34.03 -12.78 24.43
C VAL A 7 -33.59 -11.59 23.58
N TYR A 8 -32.29 -11.55 23.29
CA TYR A 8 -31.65 -10.65 22.32
C TYR A 8 -30.91 -11.47 21.28
N TYR A 9 -30.76 -10.92 20.08
CA TYR A 9 -30.08 -11.57 18.96
C TYR A 9 -28.99 -10.63 18.42
N GLY A 10 -27.73 -11.01 18.62
CA GLY A 10 -26.60 -10.33 18.00
C GLY A 10 -26.49 -10.78 16.54
N ILE A 11 -26.36 -9.83 15.63
CA ILE A 11 -26.17 -10.05 14.20
C ILE A 11 -24.89 -9.35 13.78
N TRP A 12 -24.04 -10.08 13.08
CA TRP A 12 -22.81 -9.56 12.51
C TRP A 12 -22.75 -9.89 11.02
N GLY A 13 -22.51 -8.88 10.20
CA GLY A 13 -22.25 -9.05 8.78
C GLY A 13 -22.14 -7.72 8.03
N PRO A 14 -21.74 -7.75 6.76
CA PRO A 14 -21.45 -6.54 5.98
C PRO A 14 -22.68 -5.68 5.67
N ALA A 15 -23.88 -6.28 5.64
CA ALA A 15 -25.13 -5.58 5.36
C ALA A 15 -25.82 -5.06 6.62
N PHE A 16 -25.54 -5.64 7.79
CA PHE A 16 -26.13 -5.24 9.07
C PHE A 16 -25.27 -5.76 10.23
N LYS A 17 -24.96 -4.86 11.15
CA LYS A 17 -24.25 -5.15 12.41
C LYS A 17 -25.04 -4.51 13.55
N GLY A 18 -25.53 -5.32 14.48
CA GLY A 18 -26.35 -4.82 15.58
C GLY A 18 -27.09 -5.90 16.35
N VAL A 19 -27.88 -5.48 17.34
CA VAL A 19 -28.71 -6.36 18.16
C VAL A 19 -30.18 -6.11 17.84
N VAL A 20 -30.94 -7.19 17.68
CA VAL A 20 -32.39 -7.15 17.51
C VAL A 20 -33.06 -7.99 18.58
N ASP A 21 -34.31 -7.68 18.91
CA ASP A 21 -35.06 -8.39 19.94
C ASP A 21 -36.23 -9.21 19.38
N SER A 22 -36.33 -9.29 18.04
CA SER A 22 -37.34 -10.04 17.30
C SER A 22 -36.73 -11.20 16.53
N HIS A 23 -37.21 -12.42 16.80
CA HIS A 23 -36.79 -13.62 16.06
C HIS A 23 -37.12 -13.56 14.57
N LYS A 24 -38.21 -12.87 14.21
CA LYS A 24 -38.62 -12.65 12.81
C LYS A 24 -37.59 -11.78 12.09
N GLU A 25 -37.14 -10.72 12.75
CA GLU A 25 -36.13 -9.80 12.23
C GLU A 25 -34.76 -10.48 12.13
N PHE A 26 -34.37 -11.23 13.16
CA PHE A 26 -33.15 -12.04 13.15
C PHE A 26 -33.07 -12.98 11.94
N LYS A 27 -34.15 -13.73 11.67
CA LYS A 27 -34.20 -14.63 10.50
C LYS A 27 -34.07 -13.89 9.18
N ALA A 28 -34.68 -12.70 9.04
CA ALA A 28 -34.60 -11.89 7.83
C ALA A 28 -33.16 -11.44 7.51
N TYR A 29 -32.30 -11.29 8.53
CA TYR A 29 -30.90 -10.89 8.35
C TYR A 29 -29.95 -12.08 8.16
N VAL A 30 -30.22 -13.25 8.76
CA VAL A 30 -29.24 -14.35 8.78
C VAL A 30 -29.58 -15.47 7.79
N THR A 31 -30.86 -15.76 7.57
CA THR A 31 -31.25 -16.95 6.80
C THR A 31 -30.99 -16.75 5.30
N GLY A 32 -30.18 -17.62 4.70
CA GLY A 32 -29.85 -17.60 3.27
C GLY A 32 -28.91 -16.47 2.82
N LYS A 33 -28.43 -15.63 3.73
CA LYS A 33 -27.54 -14.49 3.41
C LYS A 33 -26.08 -14.85 3.68
N LYS A 34 -25.25 -14.85 2.63
CA LYS A 34 -23.83 -15.20 2.70
C LYS A 34 -23.05 -14.16 3.52
N GLY A 35 -22.30 -14.61 4.51
CA GLY A 35 -21.46 -13.74 5.37
C GLY A 35 -22.21 -13.05 6.51
N MET A 36 -23.47 -13.45 6.77
CA MET A 36 -24.24 -13.02 7.93
C MET A 36 -24.14 -14.08 9.03
N TYR A 37 -23.84 -13.66 10.25
CA TYR A 37 -23.70 -14.50 11.44
C TYR A 37 -24.65 -14.02 12.52
N GLY A 38 -25.17 -14.95 13.30
CA GLY A 38 -26.18 -14.63 14.30
C GLY A 38 -26.07 -15.51 15.54
N LYS A 39 -26.22 -14.92 16.72
CA LYS A 39 -26.22 -15.63 18.00
C LYS A 39 -27.28 -15.06 18.95
N LYS A 40 -27.87 -15.93 19.77
CA LYS A 40 -28.92 -15.61 20.74
C LYS A 40 -28.32 -15.39 22.14
N PHE A 41 -28.83 -14.40 22.86
CA PHE A 41 -28.40 -14.00 24.20
C PHE A 41 -29.61 -13.76 25.11
N THR A 42 -29.39 -13.78 26.43
CA THR A 42 -30.40 -13.45 27.45
C THR A 42 -30.26 -12.01 27.94
N LEU A 43 -29.09 -11.39 27.75
CA LEU A 43 -28.79 -10.00 28.08
C LEU A 43 -28.42 -9.21 26.82
N GLU A 44 -28.88 -7.96 26.76
CA GLU A 44 -28.61 -7.06 25.64
C GLU A 44 -27.12 -6.70 25.53
N GLN A 45 -26.48 -6.42 26.67
CA GLN A 45 -25.06 -6.08 26.72
C GLN A 45 -24.18 -7.22 26.20
N GLU A 46 -24.49 -8.48 26.55
CA GLU A 46 -23.75 -9.64 26.03
C GLU A 46 -23.91 -9.79 24.50
N ALA A 47 -25.08 -9.41 23.96
CA ALA A 47 -25.30 -9.41 22.53
C ALA A 47 -24.50 -8.30 21.83
N LEU A 48 -24.42 -7.10 22.43
CA LEU A 48 -23.62 -5.99 21.93
C LEU A 48 -22.12 -6.33 21.97
N ASP A 49 -21.63 -6.83 23.10
CA ASP A 49 -20.23 -7.23 23.29
C ASP A 49 -19.84 -8.31 22.28
N TRP A 50 -20.73 -9.27 22.04
CA TRP A 50 -20.50 -10.26 21.00
C TRP A 50 -20.44 -9.62 19.61
N VAL A 51 -21.36 -8.71 19.26
CA VAL A 51 -21.34 -8.02 17.96
C VAL A 51 -20.07 -7.18 17.78
N GLU A 52 -19.59 -6.50 18.82
CA GLU A 52 -18.36 -5.72 18.76
C GLU A 52 -17.12 -6.61 18.57
N ASN A 53 -17.04 -7.71 19.32
CA ASN A 53 -15.87 -8.58 19.37
C ASN A 53 -15.95 -9.81 18.45
N PHE A 54 -17.01 -9.95 17.65
CA PHE A 54 -17.17 -11.10 16.76
C PHE A 54 -16.12 -11.07 15.64
N VAL A 55 -15.28 -12.10 15.63
CA VAL A 55 -14.31 -12.38 14.57
C VAL A 55 -14.92 -13.45 13.66
N SER A 56 -15.04 -13.16 12.37
CA SER A 56 -15.65 -14.09 11.42
C SER A 56 -14.81 -15.37 11.26
N PRO A 57 -15.40 -16.53 10.90
CA PRO A 57 -14.64 -17.75 10.61
C PRO A 57 -13.54 -17.59 9.55
N LYS A 58 -13.67 -16.61 8.64
CA LYS A 58 -12.61 -16.26 7.67
C LYS A 58 -11.41 -15.57 8.34
N GLU A 59 -11.64 -14.80 9.38
CA GLU A 59 -10.59 -14.18 10.21
C GLU A 59 -10.05 -15.17 11.26
N GLN A 60 -10.87 -16.10 11.75
CA GLN A 60 -10.43 -17.21 12.62
C GLN A 60 -9.58 -18.26 11.90
N GLN A 61 -9.70 -18.37 10.56
CA GLN A 61 -8.86 -19.23 9.71
C GLN A 61 -7.52 -18.58 9.31
N GLN A 62 -7.19 -17.38 9.80
CA GLN A 62 -5.82 -16.90 9.79
C GLN A 62 -5.05 -17.61 10.92
N PRO A 63 -4.04 -18.45 10.61
CA PRO A 63 -3.39 -19.25 11.64
C PRO A 63 -2.62 -18.37 12.64
N SER A 64 -2.66 -18.78 13.90
CA SER A 64 -1.70 -18.37 14.93
C SER A 64 -0.27 -18.65 14.48
N ALA A 65 0.64 -17.76 14.87
CA ALA A 65 2.03 -17.73 14.44
C ALA A 65 2.75 -19.09 14.55
N SER A 66 3.22 -19.63 13.43
CA SER A 66 4.48 -20.38 13.37
C SER A 66 5.12 -20.34 11.97
N ASN A 67 6.34 -19.79 11.94
CA ASN A 67 7.47 -20.09 11.06
C ASN A 67 7.48 -19.84 9.54
N ASN A 68 6.60 -19.03 8.94
CA ASN A 68 6.88 -18.49 7.59
C ASN A 68 6.28 -17.11 7.27
N ALA A 69 6.00 -16.30 8.30
CA ALA A 69 5.44 -14.97 8.11
C ALA A 69 6.51 -13.98 7.61
N CYS A 70 6.19 -13.27 6.52
CA CYS A 70 6.96 -12.11 6.07
C CYS A 70 7.14 -11.12 7.22
N ALA A 71 8.38 -10.76 7.53
CA ALA A 71 8.73 -9.82 8.58
C ALA A 71 9.15 -8.48 7.97
N TYR A 72 8.97 -7.37 8.68
CA TYR A 72 9.36 -6.05 8.20
C TYR A 72 10.42 -5.47 9.14
N ALA A 73 11.63 -5.27 8.62
CA ALA A 73 12.70 -4.61 9.35
C ALA A 73 12.51 -3.09 9.28
N ILE A 74 12.65 -2.41 10.42
CA ILE A 74 12.58 -0.95 10.53
C ILE A 74 13.84 -0.47 11.24
N TYR A 75 14.53 0.51 10.65
CA TYR A 75 15.70 1.17 11.20
C TYR A 75 15.48 2.67 11.20
N GLY A 76 15.62 3.30 12.36
CA GLY A 76 15.48 4.75 12.45
C GLY A 76 15.58 5.28 13.88
N PRO A 77 15.59 6.62 14.02
CA PRO A 77 15.82 7.29 15.31
C PRO A 77 14.66 7.11 16.29
N VAL A 78 13.43 6.88 15.79
CA VAL A 78 12.22 6.74 16.61
C VAL A 78 11.92 5.28 16.94
N PHE A 79 12.21 4.37 16.01
CA PHE A 79 12.01 2.95 16.21
C PHE A 79 13.02 2.17 15.37
N THR A 80 13.67 1.19 15.99
CA THR A 80 14.49 0.19 15.30
C THR A 80 14.05 -1.17 15.81
N GLY A 81 13.60 -2.03 14.91
CA GLY A 81 13.03 -3.32 15.29
C GLY A 81 12.37 -4.03 14.11
N ILE A 82 11.72 -5.14 14.41
CA ILE A 82 11.01 -5.98 13.45
C ILE A 82 9.53 -5.93 13.79
N VAL A 83 8.69 -5.75 12.78
CA VAL A 83 7.23 -5.85 12.91
C VAL A 83 6.71 -6.91 11.96
N TYR A 84 5.60 -7.53 12.31
CA TYR A 84 5.06 -8.70 11.59
C TYR A 84 3.81 -8.37 10.78
N THR A 85 3.21 -7.22 11.04
CA THR A 85 2.07 -6.71 10.28
C THR A 85 2.50 -5.55 9.40
N LYS A 86 1.81 -5.43 8.27
CA LYS A 86 2.12 -4.40 7.28
C LYS A 86 1.59 -3.04 7.72
N GLU A 87 0.47 -3.05 8.42
CA GLU A 87 -0.20 -1.89 8.99
C GLU A 87 0.73 -1.21 10.01
N GLU A 88 1.34 -2.01 10.89
CA GLU A 88 2.32 -1.52 11.86
C GLU A 88 3.61 -1.03 11.17
N PHE A 89 4.03 -1.69 10.09
CA PHE A 89 5.17 -1.22 9.29
C PHE A 89 4.91 0.16 8.68
N ILE A 90 3.73 0.35 8.10
CA ILE A 90 3.33 1.63 7.51
C ILE A 90 3.26 2.69 8.61
N ASP A 91 2.56 2.45 9.72
CA ASP A 91 2.48 3.42 10.82
C ASP A 91 3.87 3.87 11.32
N LYS A 92 4.80 2.92 11.47
CA LYS A 92 6.12 3.20 12.04
C LYS A 92 7.12 3.81 11.05
N VAL A 93 6.96 3.61 9.74
CA VAL A 93 7.91 4.12 8.73
C VAL A 93 7.37 5.36 8.01
N PHE A 94 6.08 5.38 7.70
CA PHE A 94 5.46 6.40 6.87
C PHE A 94 5.42 7.75 7.58
N GLY A 95 5.72 8.83 6.86
CA GLY A 95 5.74 10.20 7.41
C GLY A 95 6.85 10.51 8.44
N LYS A 96 7.63 9.52 8.91
CA LYS A 96 8.58 9.68 10.02
C LYS A 96 10.03 9.88 9.53
N LYS A 97 10.61 11.05 9.80
CA LYS A 97 11.96 11.44 9.34
C LYS A 97 13.04 10.49 9.86
N GLY A 98 13.90 10.02 8.96
CA GLY A 98 15.01 9.13 9.30
C GLY A 98 14.63 7.66 9.54
N MET A 99 13.34 7.32 9.39
CA MET A 99 12.89 5.93 9.38
C MET A 99 13.20 5.28 8.02
N ARG A 100 13.64 4.03 8.03
CA ARG A 100 13.93 3.21 6.86
C ARG A 100 13.38 1.82 7.10
N GLY A 101 12.76 1.22 6.10
CA GLY A 101 12.05 -0.04 6.25
C GLY A 101 12.29 -1.00 5.09
N LYS A 102 12.32 -2.31 5.38
CA LYS A 102 12.43 -3.36 4.37
C LYS A 102 11.56 -4.57 4.71
N LYS A 103 10.72 -4.99 3.75
CA LYS A 103 10.03 -6.29 3.80
C LYS A 103 11.04 -7.42 3.60
N CYS A 104 10.99 -8.41 4.48
CA CYS A 104 11.85 -9.57 4.55
C CYS A 104 10.99 -10.84 4.55
N VAL A 105 11.55 -11.93 4.02
CA VAL A 105 10.88 -13.23 3.91
C VAL A 105 10.61 -13.81 5.29
N ASN A 106 11.52 -13.60 6.23
CA ASN A 106 11.39 -14.03 7.61
C ASN A 106 12.16 -13.10 8.56
N GLU A 107 11.96 -13.30 9.85
CA GLU A 107 12.60 -12.53 10.91
C GLU A 107 14.14 -12.60 10.86
N GLN A 108 14.71 -13.76 10.54
CA GLN A 108 16.17 -13.91 10.42
C GLN A 108 16.75 -13.00 9.32
N GLN A 109 16.05 -12.86 8.20
CA GLN A 109 16.46 -11.94 7.13
C GLN A 109 16.26 -10.48 7.54
N ALA A 110 15.20 -10.16 8.29
CA ALA A 110 14.97 -8.84 8.84
C ALA A 110 16.09 -8.42 9.81
N GLN A 111 16.50 -9.33 10.70
CA GLN A 111 17.60 -9.13 11.64
C GLN A 111 18.94 -8.90 10.91
N LYS A 112 19.26 -9.74 9.92
CA LYS A 112 20.46 -9.57 9.08
C LYS A 112 20.47 -8.22 8.38
N TRP A 113 19.32 -7.75 7.90
CA TRP A 113 19.22 -6.44 7.27
C TRP A 113 19.50 -5.32 8.27
N LEU A 114 18.91 -5.36 9.48
CA LEU A 114 19.15 -4.35 10.52
C LEU A 114 20.63 -4.25 10.89
N GLU A 115 21.29 -5.39 11.08
CA GLU A 115 22.72 -5.44 11.42
C GLU A 115 23.60 -4.90 10.29
N ALA A 116 23.31 -5.27 9.04
CA ALA A 116 24.02 -4.76 7.88
C ALA A 116 23.82 -3.24 7.72
N PHE A 117 22.59 -2.76 7.88
CA PHE A 117 22.24 -1.35 7.77
C PHE A 117 22.93 -0.52 8.86
N ALA A 118 22.93 -1.00 10.11
CA ALA A 118 23.64 -0.35 11.21
C ALA A 118 25.16 -0.25 10.98
N LYS A 119 25.78 -1.32 10.46
CA LYS A 119 27.22 -1.32 10.09
C LYS A 119 27.52 -0.32 8.97
N GLN A 120 26.65 -0.21 7.97
CA GLN A 120 26.79 0.77 6.89
C GLN A 120 26.68 2.22 7.39
N GLN A 121 25.76 2.50 8.31
CA GLN A 121 25.61 3.85 8.89
C GLN A 121 26.83 4.26 9.71
N LYS A 122 27.44 3.31 10.45
CA LYS A 122 28.70 3.55 11.17
C LYS A 122 29.84 3.90 10.20
N LYS A 123 30.02 3.15 9.10
CA LYS A 123 31.03 3.45 8.06
C LYS A 123 30.79 4.80 7.38
N LYS A 124 29.54 5.17 7.07
CA LYS A 124 29.19 6.48 6.48
C LYS A 124 29.50 7.65 7.42
N LYS A 125 29.27 7.52 8.73
CA LYS A 125 29.65 8.54 9.72
C LYS A 125 31.17 8.73 9.80
N THR A 126 31.94 7.63 9.78
CA THR A 126 33.41 7.70 9.80
C THR A 126 33.98 8.33 8.53
N GLN A 127 33.41 8.08 7.36
CA GLN A 127 33.85 8.70 6.10
C GLN A 127 33.42 10.18 5.96
N LYS A 128 32.21 10.54 6.41
CA LYS A 128 31.70 11.93 6.31
C LYS A 128 32.42 12.91 7.24
N ALA A 129 33.03 12.43 8.33
CA ALA A 129 33.84 13.24 9.24
C ALA A 129 35.20 13.64 8.64
N VAL A 130 35.66 13.00 7.57
CA VAL A 130 37.00 13.22 6.98
C VAL A 130 36.98 14.24 5.82
N ILE A 131 35.80 14.63 5.30
CA ILE A 131 35.69 15.35 4.00
C ILE A 131 34.89 16.68 4.08
N ALA A 132 34.51 17.20 5.24
CA ALA A 132 33.70 18.42 5.30
C ALA A 132 34.55 19.70 5.49
N PRO A 133 34.54 20.67 4.54
CA PRO A 133 34.84 22.08 4.83
C PRO A 133 33.55 22.84 5.26
N ALA A 134 33.75 24.00 5.89
CA ALA A 134 32.80 24.74 6.71
C ALA A 134 31.56 25.32 6.00
N LYS A 135 30.46 25.39 6.77
CA LYS A 135 29.13 25.92 6.41
C LYS A 135 29.11 27.43 6.17
N ILE A 136 28.27 27.89 5.25
CA ILE A 136 27.61 29.20 5.32
C ILE A 136 26.11 28.99 5.15
N THR A 137 25.36 29.49 6.13
CA THR A 137 23.91 29.41 6.27
C THR A 137 23.36 30.77 5.86
N THR A 138 22.31 30.82 5.03
CA THR A 138 21.46 32.01 5.00
C THR A 138 20.00 31.62 5.24
N VAL A 139 19.43 32.43 6.10
CA VAL A 139 18.12 32.39 6.73
C VAL A 139 17.08 32.75 5.68
N GLU A 140 16.24 31.80 5.25
CA GLU A 140 14.92 32.06 4.65
C GLU A 140 14.22 30.70 4.37
N GLN A 141 13.01 30.56 4.91
CA GLN A 141 12.04 29.45 4.74
C GLN A 141 12.11 28.30 5.75
N GLU A 142 11.93 28.65 7.03
CA GLU A 142 11.55 27.76 8.13
C GLU A 142 10.04 27.41 8.17
N HIS A 143 9.34 27.37 7.03
CA HIS A 143 7.99 26.80 6.97
C HIS A 143 8.01 25.48 6.17
N GLN A 144 7.43 24.43 6.76
CA GLN A 144 7.26 23.05 6.25
C GLN A 144 8.49 22.11 6.28
N ASN A 145 8.88 21.65 7.48
CA ASN A 145 9.82 20.52 7.65
C ASN A 145 9.12 19.15 7.84
N ARG A 146 7.94 18.96 7.21
CA ARG A 146 7.42 17.62 6.88
C ARG A 146 7.70 17.44 5.39
N ALA A 147 8.55 16.49 5.02
CA ALA A 147 8.67 16.09 3.63
C ALA A 147 7.30 15.56 3.20
N GLU A 148 6.57 16.32 2.38
CA GLU A 148 5.31 15.86 1.82
C GLU A 148 5.57 14.57 1.04
N GLN A 149 4.88 13.50 1.43
CA GLN A 149 5.03 12.19 0.82
C GLN A 149 3.92 12.04 -0.21
N MET A 150 4.28 11.61 -1.42
CA MET A 150 3.32 11.39 -2.50
C MET A 150 3.04 9.90 -2.68
N VAL A 151 1.77 9.57 -2.83
CA VAL A 151 1.28 8.25 -3.21
C VAL A 151 0.67 8.37 -4.61
N ILE A 152 1.15 7.57 -5.54
CA ILE A 152 0.69 7.57 -6.92
C ILE A 152 0.01 6.24 -7.21
N TYR A 153 -1.27 6.28 -7.55
CA TYR A 153 -2.02 5.13 -8.06
C TYR A 153 -1.85 5.09 -9.57
N ILE A 154 -1.47 3.94 -10.09
CA ILE A 154 -1.29 3.72 -11.52
C ILE A 154 -2.18 2.57 -11.97
N ASP A 155 -2.61 2.63 -13.22
CA ASP A 155 -3.26 1.52 -13.91
C ASP A 155 -2.95 1.56 -15.41
N GLY A 156 -3.05 0.40 -16.07
CA GLY A 156 -2.86 0.21 -17.51
C GLY A 156 -3.95 -0.66 -18.11
N SER A 157 -4.42 -0.30 -19.29
CA SER A 157 -5.39 -1.07 -20.06
C SER A 157 -4.94 -1.23 -21.51
N PHE A 158 -5.38 -2.30 -22.16
CA PHE A 158 -5.09 -2.56 -23.57
C PHE A 158 -6.34 -3.04 -24.27
N LYS A 159 -6.77 -2.29 -25.29
CA LYS A 159 -7.96 -2.60 -26.11
C LYS A 159 -7.70 -2.18 -27.55
N LYS A 160 -8.23 -2.94 -28.51
CA LYS A 160 -8.15 -2.64 -29.96
C LYS A 160 -6.72 -2.32 -30.41
N ASP A 161 -5.76 -3.17 -30.00
CA ASP A 161 -4.33 -3.04 -30.33
C ASP A 161 -3.67 -1.73 -29.85
N LYS A 162 -4.24 -1.12 -28.81
CA LYS A 162 -3.73 0.12 -28.24
C LYS A 162 -3.75 0.08 -26.71
N GLY A 163 -2.60 0.36 -26.12
CA GLY A 163 -2.46 0.56 -24.68
C GLY A 163 -2.88 1.96 -24.24
N THR A 164 -3.46 2.08 -23.06
CA THR A 164 -3.74 3.33 -22.35
C THR A 164 -3.27 3.21 -20.90
N TYR A 165 -2.85 4.33 -20.33
CA TYR A 165 -2.41 4.42 -18.94
C TYR A 165 -3.21 5.47 -18.17
N GLY A 166 -3.27 5.32 -16.85
CA GLY A 166 -3.85 6.30 -15.94
C GLY A 166 -2.99 6.44 -14.69
N ILE A 167 -2.78 7.68 -14.24
CA ILE A 167 -2.07 8.00 -13.00
C ILE A 167 -2.86 9.02 -12.17
N ILE A 168 -2.90 8.81 -10.85
CA ILE A 168 -3.51 9.75 -9.91
C ILE A 168 -2.56 9.91 -8.71
N VAL A 169 -2.27 11.16 -8.38
CA VAL A 169 -1.35 11.51 -7.29
C VAL A 169 -2.10 12.10 -6.12
N TYR A 170 -1.80 11.57 -4.93
CA TYR A 170 -2.26 12.08 -3.66
C TYR A 170 -1.07 12.52 -2.81
N SER A 171 -1.22 13.68 -2.15
CA SER A 171 -0.40 14.02 -0.99
C SER A 171 -0.97 13.35 0.25
N THR A 172 -0.13 12.88 1.15
CA THR A 172 -0.56 12.26 2.42
C THR A 172 -1.39 13.16 3.34
N HIS A 173 -1.44 14.44 3.03
CA HIS A 173 -2.16 15.45 3.81
C HIS A 173 -3.40 15.98 3.09
N ASN A 174 -3.72 15.48 1.90
CA ASN A 174 -4.88 15.90 1.12
C ASN A 174 -5.83 14.72 0.87
N SER A 175 -7.13 14.95 1.03
CA SER A 175 -8.16 13.99 0.65
C SER A 175 -8.42 14.00 -0.85
N GLU A 176 -8.12 15.11 -1.53
CA GLU A 176 -8.26 15.26 -2.98
C GLU A 176 -6.93 15.00 -3.70
N PRO A 177 -6.97 14.44 -4.92
CA PRO A 177 -5.76 14.26 -5.70
C PRO A 177 -5.23 15.60 -6.20
N ILE A 178 -3.91 15.73 -6.14
CA ILE A 178 -3.18 16.93 -6.55
C ILE A 178 -2.81 16.90 -8.02
N TYR A 179 -2.89 15.72 -8.66
CA TYR A 179 -2.58 15.55 -10.06
C TYR A 179 -3.26 14.31 -10.64
N ARG A 180 -3.65 14.38 -11.91
CA ARG A 180 -4.17 13.29 -12.72
C ARG A 180 -3.56 13.39 -14.11
N ASP A 181 -3.14 12.26 -14.67
CA ASP A 181 -2.70 12.17 -16.07
C ASP A 181 -3.09 10.82 -16.64
N PHE A 182 -3.28 10.80 -17.96
CA PHE A 182 -3.70 9.62 -18.68
C PHE A 182 -3.37 9.80 -20.16
N GLY A 183 -3.16 8.70 -20.87
CA GLY A 183 -2.71 8.79 -22.24
C GLY A 183 -2.61 7.45 -22.93
N TYR A 184 -2.31 7.52 -24.23
CA TYR A 184 -1.97 6.35 -25.01
C TYR A 184 -0.54 5.90 -24.80
N VAL A 185 -0.33 4.60 -24.91
CA VAL A 185 0.99 3.99 -25.08
C VAL A 185 1.32 4.01 -26.56
N TYR A 186 2.36 4.75 -26.93
CA TYR A 186 2.82 4.85 -28.32
C TYR A 186 4.00 3.95 -28.64
N ASP A 187 4.78 3.57 -27.62
CA ASP A 187 5.91 2.68 -27.80
C ASP A 187 5.41 1.26 -28.14
N GLU A 188 5.85 0.75 -29.29
CA GLU A 188 5.44 -0.55 -29.82
C GLU A 188 5.89 -1.69 -28.91
N HIS A 189 7.09 -1.62 -28.32
CA HIS A 189 7.58 -2.66 -27.43
C HIS A 189 6.73 -2.78 -26.17
N PHE A 190 6.15 -1.67 -25.69
CA PHE A 190 5.21 -1.71 -24.56
C PHE A 190 3.83 -2.20 -25.04
N ASN A 191 3.36 -1.80 -26.22
CA ASN A 191 2.10 -2.33 -26.76
C ASN A 191 2.14 -3.85 -27.00
N ASP A 192 3.29 -4.41 -27.37
CA ASP A 192 3.50 -5.86 -27.52
C ASP A 192 3.23 -6.64 -26.23
N LEU A 193 3.40 -5.99 -25.07
CA LEU A 193 3.13 -6.55 -23.75
C LEU A 193 1.69 -6.31 -23.27
N GLN A 194 0.84 -5.73 -24.12
CA GLN A 194 -0.58 -5.48 -23.84
C GLN A 194 -0.79 -4.74 -22.50
N ASN A 195 -1.69 -5.24 -21.64
CA ASN A 195 -1.97 -4.63 -20.33
C ASN A 195 -0.70 -4.48 -19.48
N VAL A 196 0.22 -5.44 -19.56
CA VAL A 196 1.48 -5.39 -18.80
C VAL A 196 2.32 -4.19 -19.24
N GLY A 197 2.50 -4.00 -20.54
CA GLY A 197 3.26 -2.85 -21.03
C GLY A 197 2.57 -1.52 -20.77
N ALA A 198 1.24 -1.49 -20.79
CA ALA A 198 0.47 -0.31 -20.42
C ALA A 198 0.70 0.11 -18.96
N GLU A 199 0.74 -0.85 -18.04
CA GLU A 199 0.98 -0.58 -16.61
C GLU A 199 2.45 -0.23 -16.33
N LEU A 200 3.40 -0.86 -17.03
CA LEU A 200 4.82 -0.47 -16.97
C LEU A 200 5.01 0.97 -17.45
N MET A 201 4.31 1.36 -18.53
CA MET A 201 4.30 2.75 -19.00
C MET A 201 3.69 3.67 -17.95
N ALA A 202 2.54 3.31 -17.35
CA ALA A 202 1.92 4.09 -16.27
C ALA A 202 2.90 4.34 -15.11
N CYS A 203 3.69 3.32 -14.73
CA CYS A 203 4.74 3.46 -13.73
C CYS A 203 5.84 4.43 -14.16
N LEU A 204 6.33 4.34 -15.41
CA LEU A 204 7.36 5.26 -15.90
C LEU A 204 6.86 6.71 -15.89
N ARG A 205 5.62 6.95 -16.33
CA ARG A 205 5.00 8.28 -16.30
C ARG A 205 4.87 8.83 -14.88
N ALA A 206 4.50 7.98 -13.92
CA ALA A 206 4.47 8.36 -12.51
C ALA A 206 5.86 8.75 -11.97
N LEU A 207 6.92 8.04 -12.36
CA LEU A 207 8.29 8.35 -11.95
C LEU A 207 8.83 9.61 -12.63
N GLU A 208 8.54 9.82 -13.92
CA GLU A 208 8.86 11.06 -14.64
C GLU A 208 8.23 12.26 -13.95
N TRP A 209 6.93 12.17 -13.63
CA TRP A 209 6.22 13.22 -12.91
C TRP A 209 6.86 13.47 -11.54
N ALA A 210 7.15 12.42 -10.76
CA ALA A 210 7.77 12.54 -9.45
C ALA A 210 9.16 13.21 -9.51
N PHE A 211 9.97 12.85 -10.50
CA PHE A 211 11.28 13.44 -10.74
C PHE A 211 11.19 14.90 -11.17
N ALA A 212 10.30 15.22 -12.11
CA ALA A 212 10.06 16.60 -12.56
C ALA A 212 9.63 17.52 -11.41
N ASN A 213 8.86 16.98 -10.45
CA ASN A 213 8.43 17.67 -9.24
C ASN A 213 9.46 17.58 -8.09
N ARG A 214 10.69 17.13 -8.36
CA ARG A 214 11.82 17.08 -7.42
C ARG A 214 11.52 16.30 -6.13
N LEU A 215 10.67 15.29 -6.22
CA LEU A 215 10.35 14.44 -5.08
C LEU A 215 11.56 13.61 -4.68
N GLN A 216 11.90 13.61 -3.39
CA GLN A 216 12.98 12.76 -2.87
C GLN A 216 12.54 11.30 -2.69
N GLN A 217 11.23 11.07 -2.57
CA GLN A 217 10.64 9.74 -2.41
C GLN A 217 9.21 9.67 -2.95
N VAL A 218 8.81 8.48 -3.41
CA VAL A 218 7.46 8.22 -3.92
C VAL A 218 7.00 6.78 -3.63
N CYS A 219 5.70 6.59 -3.41
CA CYS A 219 5.06 5.28 -3.31
C CYS A 219 4.15 5.05 -4.52
N ILE A 220 4.45 4.03 -5.32
CA ILE A 220 3.67 3.62 -6.49
C ILE A 220 2.73 2.48 -6.08
N VAL A 221 1.42 2.68 -6.30
CA VAL A 221 0.37 1.70 -6.02
C VAL A 221 -0.17 1.12 -7.33
N TYR A 222 -0.10 -0.20 -7.47
CA TYR A 222 -0.39 -0.92 -8.73
C TYR A 222 -1.17 -2.21 -8.46
N ASP A 223 -1.95 -2.73 -9.42
CA ASP A 223 -2.79 -3.92 -9.21
C ASP A 223 -2.21 -5.23 -9.74
N PHE A 224 -1.23 -5.21 -10.63
CA PHE A 224 -0.77 -6.44 -11.24
C PHE A 224 0.47 -7.03 -10.56
N GLU A 225 0.39 -8.31 -10.17
CA GLU A 225 1.51 -9.05 -9.59
C GLU A 225 2.76 -9.12 -10.52
N GLY A 226 2.61 -8.84 -11.82
CA GLY A 226 3.67 -8.94 -12.82
C GLY A 226 4.73 -7.84 -12.79
N ILE A 227 4.47 -6.62 -12.29
CA ILE A 227 5.50 -5.57 -12.18
C ILE A 227 6.71 -6.06 -11.37
N LEU A 228 6.47 -6.86 -10.32
CA LEU A 228 7.53 -7.41 -9.48
C LEU A 228 8.07 -8.77 -9.98
N HIS A 229 7.23 -9.59 -10.61
CA HIS A 229 7.59 -10.96 -10.99
C HIS A 229 8.20 -11.09 -12.39
N HIS A 230 7.78 -10.27 -13.36
CA HIS A 230 8.32 -10.30 -14.73
C HIS A 230 9.65 -9.55 -14.87
N CYS A 231 10.06 -8.79 -13.86
CA CYS A 231 11.40 -8.20 -13.82
C CYS A 231 12.55 -9.22 -13.73
N TYR A 232 12.30 -10.52 -13.54
CA TYR A 232 13.40 -11.47 -13.25
C TYR A 232 13.44 -12.77 -14.05
N LYS A 233 12.41 -13.12 -14.83
CA LYS A 233 12.36 -14.44 -15.48
C LYS A 233 12.35 -14.44 -17.01
N ASP A 234 12.02 -13.32 -17.66
CA ASP A 234 11.95 -13.27 -19.13
C ASP A 234 12.34 -11.89 -19.69
N SER A 235 13.55 -11.43 -19.35
CA SER A 235 14.15 -10.19 -19.86
C SER A 235 14.54 -10.27 -21.35
N SER A 236 13.89 -11.11 -22.15
CA SER A 236 14.04 -11.21 -23.61
C SER A 236 13.33 -10.06 -24.32
N HIS A 237 12.23 -9.55 -23.76
CA HIS A 237 11.45 -8.45 -24.32
C HIS A 237 12.11 -7.08 -24.10
N THR A 238 12.21 -6.29 -25.17
CA THR A 238 12.84 -4.96 -25.17
C THR A 238 12.21 -4.00 -24.15
N ALA A 239 10.89 -3.96 -24.02
CA ALA A 239 10.21 -3.08 -23.06
C ALA A 239 10.56 -3.37 -21.60
N LEU A 240 10.77 -4.63 -21.22
CA LEU A 240 11.19 -4.98 -19.86
C LEU A 240 12.60 -4.48 -19.55
N LYS A 241 13.52 -4.54 -20.53
CA LYS A 241 14.87 -3.97 -20.39
C LYS A 241 14.82 -2.46 -20.22
N ILE A 242 14.08 -1.77 -21.10
CA ILE A 242 13.88 -0.32 -21.03
C ILE A 242 13.31 0.07 -19.65
N TYR A 243 12.25 -0.60 -19.21
CA TYR A 243 11.64 -0.35 -17.91
C TYR A 243 12.64 -0.52 -16.76
N GLN A 244 13.40 -1.62 -16.74
CA GLN A 244 14.38 -1.89 -15.69
C GLN A 244 15.48 -0.85 -15.64
N GLU A 245 16.02 -0.45 -16.80
CA GLU A 245 17.05 0.58 -16.91
C GLU A 245 16.53 1.93 -16.41
N MET A 246 15.32 2.32 -16.82
CA MET A 246 14.70 3.58 -16.40
C MET A 246 14.45 3.60 -14.89
N VAL A 247 13.83 2.56 -14.33
CA VAL A 247 13.61 2.45 -12.88
C VAL A 247 14.93 2.46 -12.11
N HIS A 248 15.98 1.80 -12.64
CA HIS A 248 17.31 1.84 -12.03
C HIS A 248 17.87 3.27 -11.99
N ARG A 249 17.75 4.03 -13.09
CA ARG A 249 18.16 5.44 -13.15
C ARG A 249 17.40 6.31 -12.15
N PHE A 250 16.09 6.13 -12.03
CA PHE A 250 15.31 6.87 -11.03
C PHE A 250 15.71 6.49 -9.60
N LYS A 251 15.95 5.21 -9.30
CA LYS A 251 16.43 4.76 -7.97
C LYS A 251 17.78 5.35 -7.57
N ALA A 252 18.60 5.80 -8.53
CA ALA A 252 19.86 6.48 -8.23
C ALA A 252 19.66 7.90 -7.66
N VAL A 253 18.50 8.51 -7.92
CA VAL A 253 18.21 9.91 -7.58
C VAL A 253 17.00 10.11 -6.65
N MET A 254 16.17 9.07 -6.45
CA MET A 254 15.01 9.12 -5.56
C MET A 254 14.69 7.76 -4.92
N ASP A 255 14.10 7.76 -3.73
CA ASP A 255 13.63 6.55 -3.04
C ASP A 255 12.27 6.12 -3.63
N ILE A 256 12.20 4.94 -4.27
CA ILE A 256 10.97 4.41 -4.90
C ILE A 256 10.45 3.20 -4.12
N TYR A 257 9.18 3.27 -3.70
CA TYR A 257 8.47 2.18 -3.04
C TYR A 257 7.35 1.65 -3.93
N PHE A 258 7.19 0.33 -3.98
CA PHE A 258 6.14 -0.33 -4.75
C PHE A 258 5.16 -1.02 -3.80
N LEU A 259 3.87 -0.75 -3.99
CA LEU A 259 2.77 -1.25 -3.16
C LEU A 259 1.66 -1.86 -4.01
N HIS A 260 1.42 -3.16 -3.88
CA HIS A 260 0.28 -3.77 -4.55
C HIS A 260 -1.05 -3.30 -3.95
N VAL A 261 -2.03 -2.92 -4.80
CA VAL A 261 -3.38 -2.43 -4.52
C VAL A 261 -4.17 -3.24 -3.51
N ARG A 262 -3.91 -4.56 -3.37
CA ARG A 262 -4.53 -5.38 -2.32
C ARG A 262 -4.28 -4.81 -0.92
N HIS A 263 -3.23 -4.00 -0.79
CA HIS A 263 -2.82 -3.31 0.42
C HIS A 263 -2.85 -1.78 0.27
N GLY A 264 -3.46 -1.30 -0.81
CA GLY A 264 -3.73 0.12 -1.08
C GLY A 264 -5.23 0.39 -1.01
N ASN A 265 -5.61 1.63 -1.31
CA ASN A 265 -7.02 2.00 -1.40
C ASN A 265 -7.59 1.57 -2.76
N LYS A 266 -8.47 0.58 -2.75
CA LYS A 266 -9.10 0.03 -3.96
C LYS A 266 -9.97 1.04 -4.70
N ALA A 267 -10.58 1.99 -4.00
CA ALA A 267 -11.40 3.03 -4.63
C ALA A 267 -10.52 3.98 -5.45
N LEU A 268 -9.39 4.43 -4.88
CA LEU A 268 -8.47 5.33 -5.57
C LEU A 268 -7.78 4.65 -6.76
N HIS A 269 -7.52 3.35 -6.66
CA HIS A 269 -7.09 2.56 -7.80
C HIS A 269 -8.16 2.47 -8.90
N ALA A 270 -9.43 2.28 -8.52
CA ALA A 270 -10.53 2.27 -9.48
C ALA A 270 -10.67 3.61 -10.22
N GLU A 271 -10.31 4.73 -9.61
CA GLU A 271 -10.23 6.02 -10.30
C GLU A 271 -9.09 6.04 -11.33
N ALA A 272 -7.91 5.52 -11.01
CA ALA A 272 -6.81 5.39 -11.97
C ALA A 272 -7.24 4.48 -13.15
N HIS A 273 -7.98 3.41 -12.85
CA HIS A 273 -8.60 2.56 -13.87
C HIS A 273 -9.56 3.34 -14.77
N GLN A 274 -10.44 4.17 -14.20
CA GLN A 274 -11.40 4.97 -14.98
C GLN A 274 -10.69 5.88 -15.98
N LEU A 275 -9.54 6.47 -15.60
CA LEU A 275 -8.76 7.30 -16.51
C LEU A 275 -8.29 6.53 -17.75
N THR A 276 -7.94 5.25 -17.62
CA THR A 276 -7.56 4.39 -18.77
C THR A 276 -8.72 4.19 -19.76
N GLN A 277 -9.96 4.37 -19.31
CA GLN A 277 -11.17 4.16 -20.10
C GLN A 277 -11.72 5.45 -20.74
N LEU A 278 -11.20 6.63 -20.37
CA LEU A 278 -11.65 7.91 -20.93
C LEU A 278 -11.21 8.13 -22.37
N ILE A 279 -10.20 7.39 -22.81
CA ILE A 279 -9.65 7.45 -24.15
C ILE A 279 -10.18 6.24 -24.93
N LEU A 280 -11.34 6.41 -25.60
CA LEU A 280 -11.94 5.44 -26.51
C LEU A 280 -12.55 6.14 -27.72
#